data_AF-A0A7Y7CCB5-F1
#
_entry.id   AF-A0A7Y7CCB5-F1
#
_cell.length_a   1.000
_cell.length_b   1.000
_cell.length_c   1.000
_cell.angle_alpha   90.00
_cell.angle_beta   90.00
_cell.angle_gamma   90.00
#
_symmetry.space_group_name_H-M   'P 1'
#
loop_
_entity.id
_entity.type
_entity.pdbx_description
1 polymer ?
#
loop_
_entity_poly.entity_id
_entity_poly.type
_entity_poly.pdbx_seq_one_letter_code
_entity_poly.pdbx_strand_id
1 'polypeptide(L)'
;MGMLGLGAAVTELLSHLTLESATSAQAAARALGLLSGAQLKQQARMASEEAEVEDGDVEVEQWDQDPEPWHRWWATHQHRFHRGVRWRHGHPFSLGSCLDELKEALAPPETRIRAALELTLQARRPFDFEHDWPVPRQRQRLSAWESARDTSSNQA
;
A
#
# COMPACT_ATOMS: atom_id res chain seq x y z
N MET A 1 7.15 7.47 7.37
CA MET A 1 8.33 6.83 6.76
C MET A 1 7.99 5.69 5.81
N GLY A 2 7.18 4.67 6.18
CA GLY A 2 6.84 3.55 5.28
C GLY A 2 6.04 3.90 4.02
N MET A 3 5.23 4.96 4.05
CA MET A 3 4.55 5.48 2.84
C MET A 3 5.52 5.91 1.74
N LEU A 4 6.75 6.32 2.10
CA LEU A 4 7.78 6.73 1.14
C LEU A 4 8.46 5.54 0.47
N GLY A 5 8.30 4.32 1.00
CA GLY A 5 8.89 3.11 0.45
C GLY A 5 10.41 2.99 0.64
N LEU A 6 11.02 3.76 1.55
CA LEU A 6 12.46 3.75 1.70
C LEU A 6 12.93 2.49 2.44
N GLY A 7 13.68 1.62 1.78
CA GLY A 7 14.23 0.40 2.39
C GLY A 7 15.08 0.65 3.64
N ALA A 8 15.73 1.82 3.72
CA ALA A 8 16.50 2.24 4.90
C ALA A 8 15.63 2.44 6.16
N ALA A 9 14.32 2.62 6.01
CA ALA A 9 13.41 2.80 7.14
C ALA A 9 12.97 1.47 7.77
N VAL A 10 13.30 0.31 7.19
CA VAL A 10 12.79 -0.98 7.68
C VAL A 10 13.26 -1.28 9.10
N THR A 11 14.53 -1.02 9.43
CA THR A 11 15.03 -1.22 10.80
C THR A 11 14.29 -0.37 11.84
N GLU A 12 13.96 0.87 11.48
CA GLU A 12 13.16 1.76 12.34
C GLU A 12 11.72 1.27 12.47
N LEU A 13 11.12 0.80 11.38
CA LEU A 13 9.76 0.23 11.43
C LEU A 13 9.71 -1.04 12.30
N LEU A 14 10.75 -1.87 12.26
CA LEU A 14 10.85 -3.05 13.12
C LEU A 14 10.94 -2.67 14.60
N SER A 15 11.66 -1.59 14.96
CA SER A 15 11.70 -1.15 16.37
C SER A 15 10.33 -0.70 16.87
N HIS A 16 9.54 -0.04 16.02
CA HIS A 16 8.16 0.37 16.34
C HIS A 16 7.18 -0.78 16.59
N LEU A 17 7.45 -1.99 16.10
CA LEU A 17 6.64 -3.19 16.43
C LEU A 17 6.87 -3.68 17.86
N THR A 18 7.99 -3.33 18.49
CA THR A 18 8.33 -3.75 19.85
C THR A 18 7.83 -2.77 20.92
N LEU A 19 7.27 -1.64 20.51
CA LEU A 19 6.75 -0.60 21.42
C LEU A 19 5.34 -0.97 21.91
N GLU A 20 4.99 -0.55 23.13
CA GLU A 20 3.68 -0.81 23.75
C GLU A 20 2.49 -0.10 23.06
N SER A 21 2.76 0.82 22.13
CA SER A 21 1.71 1.55 21.42
C SER A 21 1.13 0.70 20.28
N ALA A 22 -0.08 0.17 20.48
CA ALA A 22 -0.82 -0.58 19.47
C ALA A 22 -0.98 0.19 18.15
N THR A 23 -1.26 1.50 18.20
CA THR A 23 -1.36 2.34 17.00
C THR A 23 -0.03 2.45 16.26
N SER A 24 1.08 2.56 16.99
CA SER A 24 2.42 2.59 16.40
C SER A 24 2.77 1.26 15.74
N ALA A 25 2.51 0.14 16.42
CA ALA A 25 2.77 -1.20 15.91
C ALA A 25 1.93 -1.49 14.65
N GLN A 26 0.65 -1.14 14.66
CA GLN A 26 -0.23 -1.29 13.49
C GLN A 26 0.24 -0.44 12.30
N ALA A 27 0.64 0.82 12.55
CA ALA A 27 1.18 1.69 11.51
C ALA A 27 2.50 1.16 10.93
N ALA A 28 3.36 0.61 11.78
CA ALA A 28 4.63 0.01 11.38
C ALA A 28 4.43 -1.28 10.56
N ALA A 29 3.55 -2.18 11.01
CA ALA A 29 3.19 -3.41 10.30
C ALA A 29 2.64 -3.09 8.90
N ARG A 30 1.73 -2.11 8.81
CA ARG A 30 1.19 -1.66 7.52
C ARG A 30 2.25 -1.06 6.61
N ALA A 31 3.13 -0.24 7.16
CA ALA A 31 4.28 0.31 6.43
C ALA A 31 5.20 -0.78 5.89
N LEU A 32 5.50 -1.81 6.70
CA LEU A 32 6.31 -2.95 6.31
C LEU A 32 5.63 -3.76 5.20
N GLY A 33 4.34 -4.06 5.31
CA GLY A 33 3.57 -4.74 4.25
C GLY A 33 3.58 -3.99 2.92
N LEU A 34 3.37 -2.67 2.96
CA LEU A 34 3.39 -1.83 1.76
C LEU A 34 4.78 -1.73 1.11
N LEU A 35 5.86 -1.78 1.89
CA LEU A 35 7.23 -1.70 1.39
C LEU A 35 7.69 -3.06 0.84
N SER A 36 7.47 -4.12 1.62
CA SER A 36 8.02 -5.46 1.37
C SER A 36 7.24 -6.27 0.35
N GLY A 37 5.92 -6.05 0.25
CA GLY A 37 5.02 -6.97 -0.45
C GLY A 37 4.90 -8.33 0.23
N ALA A 38 5.49 -8.51 1.42
CA ALA A 38 5.38 -9.73 2.19
C ALA A 38 3.92 -9.93 2.58
N GLN A 39 3.34 -11.11 2.36
CA GLN A 39 1.96 -11.45 2.72
C GLN A 39 1.87 -11.89 4.19
N LEU A 40 2.57 -11.19 5.09
CA LEU A 40 2.56 -11.44 6.53
C LEU A 40 1.31 -10.82 7.14
N LYS A 41 0.18 -11.48 6.94
CA LYS A 41 -1.13 -11.03 7.41
C LYS A 41 -1.69 -12.01 8.42
N GLN A 42 -2.49 -11.49 9.35
CA GLN A 42 -3.23 -12.21 10.35
C GLN A 42 -4.71 -11.85 10.28
N GLN A 43 -5.59 -12.76 10.71
CA GLN A 43 -7.00 -12.46 10.88
C GLN A 43 -7.20 -11.75 12.22
N ALA A 44 -7.78 -10.56 12.18
CA ALA A 44 -8.15 -9.81 13.37
C ALA A 44 -9.68 -9.66 13.42
N ARG A 45 -10.26 -9.85 14.61
CA ARG A 45 -11.68 -9.56 14.84
C ARG A 45 -11.82 -8.10 15.21
N MET A 46 -12.62 -7.36 14.46
CA MET A 46 -13.01 -6.01 14.83
C MET A 46 -14.44 -6.06 15.39
N ALA A 47 -14.59 -5.57 16.62
CA ALA A 47 -15.91 -5.28 17.16
C ALA A 47 -16.46 -4.07 16.38
N SER A 48 -17.59 -4.25 15.71
CA SER A 48 -18.24 -3.18 14.97
C SER A 48 -18.98 -2.27 15.96
N GLU A 49 -18.59 -0.99 16.04
CA GLU A 49 -19.24 -0.01 16.95
C GLU A 49 -20.61 0.48 16.44
N GLU A 50 -21.02 0.08 15.22
CA GLU A 50 -22.21 0.63 14.52
C GLU A 50 -23.30 -0.40 14.17
N ALA A 51 -23.38 -1.55 14.85
CA ALA A 51 -24.43 -2.52 14.59
C ALA A 51 -25.48 -2.58 15.71
N GLU A 52 -26.62 -1.91 15.52
CA GLU A 52 -27.90 -2.26 16.17
C GLU A 52 -28.47 -3.59 15.64
N VAL A 53 -27.64 -4.49 15.09
CA VAL A 53 -28.04 -5.80 14.60
C VAL A 53 -27.11 -6.86 15.17
N GLU A 54 -27.74 -7.78 15.86
CA GLU A 54 -27.27 -9.04 16.44
C GLU A 54 -26.02 -9.64 15.76
N ASP A 55 -24.97 -9.81 16.56
CA ASP A 55 -23.84 -10.76 16.41
C ASP A 55 -23.14 -10.80 15.05
N GLY A 56 -22.07 -10.02 14.92
CA GLY A 56 -21.22 -10.04 13.73
C GLY A 56 -19.81 -9.55 14.02
N ASP A 57 -19.00 -10.39 14.66
CA ASP A 57 -17.53 -10.24 14.61
C ASP A 57 -17.13 -10.18 13.12
N VAL A 58 -16.72 -9.02 12.63
CA VAL A 58 -16.19 -8.90 11.27
C VAL A 58 -14.73 -9.34 11.32
N GLU A 59 -14.43 -10.48 10.69
CA GLU A 59 -13.05 -10.91 10.47
C GLU A 59 -12.42 -10.01 9.39
N VAL A 60 -11.43 -9.21 9.79
CA VAL A 60 -10.68 -8.34 8.90
C VAL A 60 -9.25 -8.85 8.79
N GLU A 61 -8.75 -8.94 7.56
CA GLU A 61 -7.35 -9.28 7.31
C GLU A 61 -6.47 -8.05 7.62
N GLN A 62 -5.54 -8.19 8.57
CA GLN A 62 -4.62 -7.13 8.98
C GLN A 62 -3.17 -7.59 8.86
N TRP A 63 -2.24 -6.64 8.79
CA TRP A 63 -0.81 -6.97 8.81
C TRP A 63 -0.42 -7.55 10.17
N ASP A 64 0.45 -8.55 10.14
CA ASP A 64 0.99 -9.15 11.36
C ASP A 64 1.75 -8.09 12.16
N GLN A 65 1.47 -8.02 13.47
CA GLN A 65 2.11 -7.09 14.38
C GLN A 65 3.22 -7.76 15.19
N ASP A 66 3.35 -9.10 15.10
CA ASP A 66 4.47 -9.82 15.69
C ASP A 66 5.78 -9.41 15.00
N PRO A 67 6.77 -8.87 15.73
CA PRO A 67 8.06 -8.51 15.14
C PRO A 67 8.83 -9.71 14.60
N GLU A 68 8.65 -10.93 15.12
CA GLU A 68 9.50 -12.08 14.78
C GLU A 68 9.40 -12.51 13.29
N PRO A 69 8.20 -12.71 12.70
CA PRO A 69 8.04 -12.95 11.27
C PRO A 69 8.68 -11.86 10.40
N TRP A 70 8.52 -10.59 10.79
CA TRP A 70 9.09 -9.45 10.05
C TRP A 70 10.62 -9.43 10.11
N HIS A 71 11.22 -9.72 11.27
CA HIS A 71 12.68 -9.84 11.40
C HIS A 71 13.23 -10.96 10.54
N ARG A 72 12.60 -12.15 10.55
CA ARG A 72 13.01 -13.29 9.72
C ARG A 72 12.91 -12.96 8.23
N TRP A 73 11.82 -12.34 7.82
CA TRP A 73 11.63 -11.92 6.44
C TRP A 73 12.71 -10.92 6.01
N TRP A 74 12.95 -9.90 6.84
CA TRP A 74 13.93 -8.85 6.54
C TRP A 74 15.36 -9.40 6.46
N ALA A 75 15.76 -10.26 7.39
CA ALA A 75 17.09 -10.89 7.37
C ALA A 75 17.38 -11.58 6.03
N THR A 76 16.36 -12.20 5.44
CA THR A 76 16.46 -12.93 4.17
C THR A 76 16.44 -11.98 2.96
N HIS A 77 15.62 -10.93 2.98
CA HIS A 77 15.32 -10.12 1.79
C HIS A 77 16.02 -8.76 1.72
N GLN A 78 16.63 -8.30 2.81
CA GLN A 78 17.25 -6.97 2.91
C GLN A 78 18.23 -6.65 1.78
N HIS A 79 18.95 -7.65 1.27
CA HIS A 79 19.94 -7.50 0.21
C HIS A 79 19.36 -6.97 -1.11
N ARG A 80 18.04 -7.13 -1.32
CA ARG A 80 17.32 -6.64 -2.51
C ARG A 80 17.04 -5.13 -2.42
N PHE A 81 17.04 -4.57 -1.21
CA PHE A 81 16.62 -3.19 -0.96
C PHE A 81 17.80 -2.21 -1.09
N HIS A 82 17.95 -1.64 -2.28
CA HIS A 82 18.99 -0.65 -2.54
C HIS A 82 18.66 0.71 -1.91
N ARG A 83 19.71 1.39 -1.39
CA ARG A 83 19.60 2.76 -0.89
C ARG A 83 19.17 3.72 -1.99
N GLY A 84 18.35 4.71 -1.63
CA GLY A 84 17.85 5.73 -2.56
C GLY A 84 16.71 5.26 -3.49
N VAL A 85 16.42 3.96 -3.50
CA VAL A 85 15.27 3.41 -4.25
C VAL A 85 14.05 3.42 -3.34
N ARG A 86 12.94 3.99 -3.83
CA ARG A 86 11.61 3.85 -3.22
C ARG A 86 11.07 2.47 -3.62
N TRP A 87 10.51 1.73 -2.68
CA TRP A 87 9.96 0.40 -2.85
C TRP A 87 8.47 0.39 -2.56
N ARG A 88 7.76 -0.43 -3.31
CA ARG A 88 6.32 -0.60 -3.21
C ARG A 88 5.96 -2.04 -3.53
N HIS A 89 5.27 -2.68 -2.59
CA HIS A 89 4.89 -4.09 -2.69
C HIS A 89 6.05 -5.01 -3.10
N GLY A 90 7.26 -4.75 -2.59
CA GLY A 90 8.44 -5.58 -2.89
C GLY A 90 9.13 -5.28 -4.23
N HIS A 91 8.68 -4.25 -4.96
CA HIS A 91 9.26 -3.82 -6.22
C HIS A 91 9.77 -2.37 -6.15
N PRO A 92 10.77 -1.99 -6.98
CA PRO A 92 11.10 -0.58 -7.16
C PRO A 92 9.87 0.19 -7.61
N PHE A 93 9.63 1.32 -6.95
CA PHE A 93 8.50 2.19 -7.20
C PHE A 93 8.48 2.64 -8.66
N SER A 94 7.30 2.57 -9.28
CA SER A 94 7.06 3.04 -10.63
C SER A 94 5.65 3.61 -10.77
N LEU A 95 5.41 4.39 -11.83
CA LEU A 95 4.06 4.83 -12.19
C LEU A 95 3.11 3.64 -12.43
N GLY A 96 3.63 2.51 -12.94
CA GLY A 96 2.88 1.27 -13.09
C GLY A 96 2.38 0.74 -11.74
N SER A 97 3.24 0.74 -10.72
CA SER A 97 2.85 0.29 -9.37
C SER A 97 1.71 1.11 -8.76
N CYS A 98 1.60 2.41 -9.06
CA CYS A 98 0.45 3.22 -8.64
C CYS A 98 -0.83 2.84 -9.40
N LEU A 99 -0.73 2.52 -10.68
CA LEU A 99 -1.89 2.05 -11.45
C LEU A 99 -2.39 0.71 -10.96
N ASP A 100 -1.49 -0.21 -10.65
CA ASP A 100 -1.85 -1.54 -10.13
C ASP A 100 -2.64 -1.42 -8.82
N GLU A 101 -2.24 -0.52 -7.93
CA GLU A 101 -2.97 -0.20 -6.69
C GLU A 101 -4.37 0.39 -6.92
N LEU A 102 -4.52 1.21 -7.97
CA LEU A 102 -5.81 1.79 -8.33
C LEU A 102 -6.73 0.78 -9.01
N LYS A 103 -6.17 -0.24 -9.68
CA LYS A 103 -6.90 -1.33 -10.31
C LYS A 103 -7.36 -2.40 -9.33
N GLU A 104 -6.66 -2.54 -8.20
CA GLU A 104 -6.97 -3.52 -7.17
C GLU A 104 -8.38 -3.27 -6.59
N ALA A 105 -9.28 -4.23 -6.80
CA ALA A 105 -10.70 -4.08 -6.52
C ALA A 105 -10.97 -3.91 -5.03
N LEU A 106 -10.16 -4.57 -4.20
CA LEU A 106 -10.28 -4.56 -2.74
C LEU A 106 -9.31 -3.59 -2.06
N ALA A 107 -8.63 -2.73 -2.83
CA ALA A 107 -7.73 -1.75 -2.24
C ALA A 107 -8.49 -0.79 -1.32
N PRO A 108 -8.05 -0.60 -0.07
CA PRO A 108 -8.65 0.36 0.85
C PRO A 108 -8.65 1.79 0.28
N PRO A 109 -9.63 2.65 0.65
CA PRO A 109 -9.73 4.02 0.15
C PRO A 109 -8.43 4.82 0.28
N GLU A 110 -7.76 4.72 1.42
CA GLU A 110 -6.47 5.40 1.68
C GLU A 110 -5.37 4.97 0.70
N THR A 111 -5.35 3.69 0.32
CA THR A 111 -4.40 3.17 -0.67
C THR A 111 -4.65 3.81 -2.03
N ARG A 112 -5.92 3.92 -2.44
CA ARG A 112 -6.32 4.55 -3.71
C ARG A 112 -6.04 6.06 -3.73
N ILE A 113 -6.39 6.78 -2.67
CA ILE A 113 -6.12 8.23 -2.54
C ILE A 113 -4.63 8.49 -2.71
N ARG A 114 -3.78 7.78 -1.95
CA ARG A 114 -2.34 7.95 -2.02
C ARG A 114 -1.79 7.58 -3.41
N ALA A 115 -2.25 6.49 -4.01
CA ALA A 115 -1.82 6.08 -5.35
C ALA A 115 -2.16 7.12 -6.43
N ALA A 116 -3.36 7.71 -6.38
CA ALA A 116 -3.78 8.77 -7.28
C ALA A 116 -2.96 10.06 -7.10
N LEU A 117 -2.66 10.45 -5.86
CA LEU A 117 -1.80 11.60 -5.56
C LEU A 117 -0.38 11.40 -6.07
N GLU A 118 0.23 10.24 -5.79
CA GLU A 118 1.58 9.91 -6.29
C GLU A 118 1.63 9.92 -7.82
N LEU A 119 0.61 9.38 -8.47
CA LEU A 119 0.52 9.34 -9.93
C LEU A 119 0.39 10.76 -10.53
N THR A 120 -0.40 11.64 -9.90
CA THR A 120 -0.52 13.06 -10.29
C THR A 120 0.82 13.80 -10.18
N LEU A 121 1.51 13.64 -9.05
CA LEU A 121 2.80 14.29 -8.80
C LEU A 121 3.88 13.82 -9.77
N GLN A 122 3.99 12.51 -9.98
CA GLN A 122 5.03 11.90 -10.81
C GLN A 122 4.80 12.10 -12.31
N ALA A 123 3.54 12.06 -12.76
CA ALA A 123 3.21 12.26 -14.16
C ALA A 123 3.24 13.74 -14.59
N ARG A 124 3.38 14.67 -13.63
CA ARG A 124 3.36 16.13 -13.83
C ARG A 124 2.13 16.62 -14.63
N ARG A 125 1.02 15.88 -14.53
CA ARG A 125 -0.24 16.17 -15.19
C ARG A 125 -1.39 15.81 -14.25
N PRO A 126 -2.48 16.59 -14.24
CA PRO A 126 -3.66 16.25 -13.45
C PRO A 126 -4.15 14.86 -13.82
N PHE A 127 -4.29 13.99 -12.82
CA PHE A 127 -5.00 12.74 -12.97
C PHE A 127 -6.37 12.93 -12.33
N ASP A 128 -7.37 13.30 -13.14
CA ASP A 128 -8.74 13.44 -12.63
C ASP A 128 -9.25 12.05 -12.25
N PHE A 129 -9.06 11.68 -11.00
CA PHE A 129 -9.47 10.44 -10.38
C PHE A 129 -9.96 10.76 -8.98
N GLU A 130 -11.21 10.42 -8.71
CA GLU A 130 -11.78 10.51 -7.37
C GLU A 130 -12.01 9.09 -6.86
N HIS A 131 -11.59 8.84 -5.62
CA HIS A 131 -11.54 7.52 -5.00
C HIS A 131 -12.94 6.98 -4.65
N ASP A 132 -13.93 7.86 -4.56
CA ASP A 132 -15.35 7.61 -4.28
C ASP A 132 -16.20 7.45 -5.55
N TRP A 133 -15.62 7.62 -6.75
CA TRP A 133 -16.34 7.35 -7.99
C TRP A 133 -16.84 5.90 -8.06
N PRO A 134 -17.97 5.63 -8.75
CA PRO A 134 -18.37 4.26 -9.04
C PRO A 134 -17.24 3.47 -9.70
N VAL A 135 -17.02 2.22 -9.28
CA VAL A 135 -15.96 1.34 -9.80
C VAL A 135 -15.88 1.30 -11.35
N PRO A 136 -17.00 1.25 -12.10
CA PRO A 136 -16.94 1.32 -13.56
C PRO A 136 -16.30 2.60 -14.09
N ARG A 137 -16.56 3.75 -13.46
CA ARG A 137 -15.99 5.05 -13.84
C ARG A 137 -14.50 5.11 -13.51
N GLN A 138 -14.09 4.57 -12.36
CA GLN A 138 -12.67 4.43 -12.00
C GLN A 138 -11.92 3.60 -13.06
N ARG A 139 -12.48 2.45 -13.46
CA ARG A 139 -11.91 1.57 -14.49
C ARG A 139 -11.79 2.28 -15.84
N GLN A 140 -12.84 2.95 -16.30
CA GLN A 140 -12.82 3.69 -17.58
C GLN A 140 -11.72 4.75 -17.59
N ARG A 141 -11.54 5.47 -16.47
CA ARG A 141 -10.52 6.51 -16.35
C ARG A 141 -9.10 5.94 -16.38
N LEU A 142 -8.87 4.82 -15.70
CA LEU A 142 -7.59 4.12 -15.70
C LEU A 142 -7.21 3.66 -17.12
N SER A 143 -8.14 3.01 -17.84
CA SER A 143 -7.90 2.55 -19.21
C SER A 143 -7.61 3.70 -20.19
N ALA A 144 -8.32 4.83 -20.06
CA ALA A 144 -8.07 6.02 -20.87
C ALA A 144 -6.66 6.59 -20.63
N TRP A 145 -6.19 6.58 -19.38
CA TRP A 145 -4.87 7.10 -19.02
C TRP A 145 -3.73 6.23 -19.54
N GLU A 146 -3.89 4.91 -19.53
CA GLU A 146 -2.92 3.96 -20.10
C GLU A 146 -2.79 4.14 -21.62
N SER A 147 -3.93 4.20 -22.32
CA SER A 147 -3.95 4.42 -23.78
C SER A 147 -3.25 5.73 -24.18
N ALA A 148 -3.43 6.78 -23.39
CA ALA A 148 -2.77 8.06 -23.60
C ALA A 148 -1.25 8.02 -23.33
N ARG A 149 -0.77 7.12 -22.46
CA ARG A 149 0.68 6.94 -22.22
C ARG A 149 1.37 6.22 -23.36
N ASP A 150 0.78 5.15 -23.85
CA ASP A 150 1.36 4.34 -24.92
C ASP A 150 1.53 5.17 -26.20
N THR A 151 0.57 6.07 -26.44
CA THR A 151 0.62 7.02 -27.57
C THR A 151 1.77 8.03 -27.43
N SER A 152 2.06 8.50 -26.21
CA SER A 152 3.18 9.44 -25.95
C SER A 152 4.54 8.76 -25.92
N SER A 153 4.61 7.48 -25.55
CA SER A 153 5.87 6.70 -25.55
C SER A 153 6.31 6.27 -26.95
N ASN A 154 5.42 6.28 -27.93
CA ASN A 154 5.69 5.89 -29.32
C ASN A 154 6.03 7.09 -30.24
N GLN A 155 6.17 8.30 -29.68
CA GLN A 155 6.53 9.53 -30.39
C GLN A 155 7.85 10.16 -29.88
N ALA A 156 8.59 9.48 -29.02
CA ALA A 156 9.91 9.89 -28.51
C ALA A 156 10.98 8.90 -28.97
#